data_AF-A0A3D0D2E4-F1
#
_entry.id   AF-A0A3D0D2E4-F1
#
_cell.length_a   1.000
_cell.length_b   1.000
_cell.length_c   1.000
_cell.angle_alpha   90.00
_cell.angle_beta   90.00
_cell.angle_gamma   90.00
#
_symmetry.space_group_name_H-M   'P 1'
#
loop_
_entity.id
_entity.type
_entity.pdbx_description
1 polymer ?
#
loop_
_entity_poly.entity_id
_entity_poly.type
_entity_poly.pdbx_seq_one_letter_code
_entity_poly.pdbx_strand_id
1 'polypeptide(L)'
;VDFIEAAASRMVLYKIEQPTQSSREMVSVITTSAEQVVKAVGHLPTFVGVNEICVEINRLENLADDLYRRAIASLFEGEQPILEVAKWKEVYELLEGVTDRCEDVANVVETIVLKHS
;
A
#
# COMPACT_ATOMS: atom_id res chain seq x y z
N VAL A 1 3.01 -1.76 9.83
CA VAL A 1 2.00 -2.09 10.85
C VAL A 1 1.25 -0.83 11.26
N ASP A 2 1.97 0.23 11.62
CA ASP A 2 1.42 1.52 12.08
C ASP A 2 0.41 2.16 11.12
N PHE A 3 0.68 2.17 9.80
CA PHE A 3 -0.24 2.74 8.81
C PHE A 3 -1.56 1.97 8.68
N ILE A 4 -1.52 0.63 8.71
CA ILE A 4 -2.74 -0.20 8.68
C ILE A 4 -3.56 0.01 9.96
N GLU A 5 -2.91 0.05 11.12
CA GLU A 5 -3.56 0.32 12.39
C GLU A 5 -4.17 1.73 12.42
N ALA A 6 -3.45 2.72 11.90
CA ALA A 6 -3.94 4.08 11.78
C ALA A 6 -5.16 4.15 10.85
N ALA A 7 -5.12 3.50 9.67
CA ALA A 7 -6.23 3.47 8.74
C ALA A 7 -7.48 2.84 9.39
N ALA A 8 -7.32 1.68 10.03
CA ALA A 8 -8.40 1.01 10.76
C ALA A 8 -8.95 1.88 11.90
N SER A 9 -8.07 2.54 12.66
CA SER A 9 -8.46 3.46 13.73
C SER A 9 -9.26 4.65 13.20
N ARG A 10 -8.89 5.20 12.04
CA ARG A 10 -9.62 6.31 11.38
C ARG A 10 -11.00 5.89 10.95
N MET A 11 -11.14 4.69 10.38
CA MET A 11 -12.46 4.14 10.04
C MET A 11 -13.39 4.10 11.26
N VAL A 12 -12.88 3.65 12.43
CA VAL A 12 -13.66 3.62 13.67
C VAL A 12 -13.97 5.04 14.19
N LEU A 13 -12.96 5.89 14.32
CA LEU A 13 -13.11 7.25 14.86
C LEU A 13 -14.05 8.12 14.03
N TYR A 14 -14.01 7.96 12.70
CA TYR A 14 -14.85 8.70 11.77
C TYR A 14 -16.21 8.08 11.53
N LYS A 15 -16.49 6.96 12.21
CA LYS A 15 -17.74 6.19 12.10
C LYS A 15 -18.04 5.85 10.63
N ILE A 16 -17.01 5.43 9.90
CA ILE A 16 -17.18 4.88 8.56
C ILE A 16 -17.86 3.52 8.72
N GLU A 17 -19.10 3.43 8.27
CA GLU A 17 -19.92 2.23 8.46
C GLU A 17 -19.52 1.09 7.53
N GLN A 18 -19.05 1.41 6.32
CA GLN A 18 -18.75 0.44 5.27
C GLN A 18 -17.50 0.82 4.50
N PRO A 19 -16.64 -0.15 4.14
CA PRO A 19 -15.52 0.11 3.25
C PRO A 19 -16.01 0.46 1.84
N THR A 20 -15.32 1.38 1.18
CA THR A 20 -15.51 1.64 -0.26
C THR A 20 -14.93 0.50 -1.08
N GLN A 21 -15.32 0.44 -2.36
CA GLN A 21 -14.71 -0.53 -3.27
C GLN A 21 -13.20 -0.28 -3.44
N SER A 22 -12.79 0.98 -3.61
CA SER A 22 -11.38 1.34 -3.73
C SER A 22 -10.57 0.96 -2.49
N SER A 23 -11.10 1.15 -1.28
CA SER A 23 -10.38 0.74 -0.05
C SER A 23 -10.15 -0.77 0.01
N ARG A 24 -11.12 -1.58 -0.43
CA ARG A 24 -10.96 -3.04 -0.51
C ARG A 24 -9.90 -3.44 -1.53
N GLU A 25 -9.90 -2.79 -2.70
CA GLU A 25 -8.90 -3.03 -3.74
C GLU A 25 -7.49 -2.69 -3.24
N MET A 26 -7.31 -1.53 -2.60
CA MET A 26 -6.02 -1.15 -2.00
C MET A 26 -5.57 -2.14 -0.92
N VAL A 27 -6.47 -2.59 -0.03
CA VAL A 27 -6.15 -3.60 1.00
C VAL A 27 -5.74 -4.95 0.39
N SER A 28 -6.34 -5.35 -0.74
CA SER A 28 -5.92 -6.55 -1.47
C SER A 28 -4.49 -6.42 -2.02
N VAL A 29 -4.14 -5.25 -2.54
CA VAL A 29 -2.77 -4.97 -3.01
C VAL A 29 -1.80 -4.98 -1.84
N ILE A 30 -2.11 -4.29 -0.73
CA ILE A 30 -1.31 -4.27 0.50
C ILE A 30 -1.02 -5.68 1.00
N THR A 31 -2.04 -6.55 1.04
CA THR A 31 -1.88 -7.94 1.50
C THR A 31 -0.89 -8.69 0.62
N THR A 32 -1.02 -8.52 -0.71
CA THR A 32 -0.11 -9.14 -1.68
C THR A 32 1.31 -8.58 -1.56
N SER A 33 1.48 -7.27 -1.38
CA SER A 33 2.78 -6.63 -1.17
C SER A 33 3.47 -7.13 0.10
N ALA A 34 2.72 -7.30 1.19
CA ALA A 34 3.24 -7.85 2.44
C ALA A 34 3.76 -9.28 2.27
N GLU A 35 3.06 -10.12 1.50
CA GLU A 35 3.53 -11.47 1.17
C GLU A 35 4.84 -11.46 0.37
N GLN A 36 4.99 -10.52 -0.58
CA GLN A 36 6.23 -10.38 -1.34
C GLN A 36 7.37 -9.88 -0.47
N VAL A 37 7.13 -8.94 0.45
CA VAL A 37 8.13 -8.50 1.43
C VAL A 37 8.63 -9.68 2.28
N VAL A 38 7.73 -10.54 2.76
CA VAL A 38 8.11 -11.76 3.50
C VAL A 38 9.00 -12.67 2.64
N LYS A 39 8.66 -12.85 1.36
CA LYS A 39 9.50 -13.63 0.43
C LYS A 39 10.86 -12.98 0.23
N ALA A 40 10.93 -11.67 -0.01
CA ALA A 40 12.18 -10.93 -0.24
C ALA A 40 13.15 -11.13 0.93
N VAL A 41 12.68 -10.93 2.16
CA VAL A 41 13.48 -11.12 3.37
C VAL A 41 13.91 -12.59 3.52
N GLY A 42 13.03 -13.54 3.20
CA GLY A 42 13.34 -14.98 3.26
C GLY A 42 14.43 -15.42 2.26
N HIS A 43 14.60 -14.72 1.15
CA HIS A 43 15.60 -15.04 0.11
C HIS A 43 16.93 -14.29 0.29
N LEU A 44 17.04 -13.36 1.25
CA LEU A 44 18.30 -12.66 1.55
C LEU A 44 19.51 -13.57 1.82
N PRO A 45 19.41 -14.76 2.45
CA PRO A 45 20.58 -15.60 2.68
C PRO A 45 21.21 -16.17 1.41
N THR A 46 20.43 -16.34 0.33
CA THR A 46 20.90 -16.94 -0.93
C THR A 46 20.96 -15.94 -2.08
N PHE A 47 20.22 -14.82 -1.96
CA PHE A 47 20.00 -13.82 -3.00
C PHE A 47 19.34 -14.36 -4.28
N VAL A 48 18.89 -15.62 -4.30
CA VAL A 48 18.26 -16.24 -5.47
C VAL A 48 16.82 -15.76 -5.58
N GLY A 49 16.42 -15.28 -6.76
CA GLY A 49 15.04 -14.88 -7.03
C GLY A 49 14.63 -13.53 -6.44
N VAL A 50 15.57 -12.81 -5.81
CA VAL A 50 15.28 -11.54 -5.11
C VAL A 50 14.90 -10.43 -6.09
N ASN A 51 15.55 -10.36 -7.25
CA ASN A 51 15.25 -9.35 -8.27
C ASN A 51 13.80 -9.47 -8.77
N GLU A 52 13.32 -10.68 -9.03
CA GLU A 52 11.95 -10.91 -9.48
C GLU A 52 10.93 -10.51 -8.40
N ILE A 53 11.25 -10.73 -7.12
CA ILE A 53 10.40 -10.31 -6.00
C ILE A 53 10.36 -8.78 -5.89
N CYS A 54 11.50 -8.09 -6.02
CA CYS A 54 11.54 -6.63 -5.98
C CYS A 54 10.78 -6.00 -7.15
N VAL A 55 10.90 -6.55 -8.36
CA VAL A 55 10.11 -6.13 -9.53
C VAL A 55 8.61 -6.29 -9.28
N GLU A 56 8.19 -7.39 -8.62
CA GLU A 56 6.78 -7.58 -8.27
C GLU A 56 6.29 -6.60 -7.20
N ILE A 57 7.11 -6.27 -6.20
CA ILE A 57 6.77 -5.24 -5.20
C ILE A 57 6.59 -3.88 -5.90
N ASN A 58 7.50 -3.50 -6.80
CA ASN A 58 7.37 -2.26 -7.57
C ASN A 58 6.11 -2.26 -8.45
N ARG A 59 5.75 -3.39 -9.07
CA ARG A 59 4.50 -3.50 -9.84
C ARG A 59 3.26 -3.29 -8.94
N LEU A 60 3.28 -3.82 -7.72
CA LEU A 60 2.18 -3.70 -6.77
C LEU A 60 2.07 -2.28 -6.20
N GLU A 61 3.19 -1.61 -5.93
CA GLU A 61 3.22 -0.19 -5.56
C GLU A 61 2.56 0.66 -6.65
N ASN A 62 3.00 0.55 -7.92
CA ASN A 62 2.42 1.30 -9.02
C ASN A 62 0.90 1.08 -9.16
N LEU A 63 0.44 -0.16 -8.94
CA LEU A 63 -0.98 -0.49 -8.93
C LEU A 63 -1.73 0.19 -7.77
N ALA A 64 -1.14 0.21 -6.57
CA ALA A 64 -1.71 0.89 -5.42
C ALA A 64 -1.78 2.41 -5.63
N ASP A 65 -0.76 2.97 -6.27
CA ASP A 65 -0.64 4.38 -6.60
C ASP A 65 -1.73 4.81 -7.60
N ASP A 66 -1.96 4.00 -8.63
CA ASP A 66 -3.06 4.18 -9.58
C ASP A 66 -4.44 4.04 -8.92
N LEU A 67 -4.61 3.09 -8.00
CA LEU A 67 -5.82 2.91 -7.21
C LEU A 67 -6.09 4.13 -6.32
N TYR A 68 -5.06 4.61 -5.63
CA TYR A 68 -5.10 5.80 -4.79
C TYR A 68 -5.52 7.04 -5.59
N ARG A 69 -4.85 7.33 -6.71
CA ARG A 69 -5.16 8.49 -7.56
C ARG A 69 -6.59 8.45 -8.07
N ARG A 70 -7.07 7.29 -8.51
CA ARG A 70 -8.48 7.11 -8.93
C ARG A 70 -9.45 7.29 -7.77
N ALA A 71 -9.14 6.74 -6.60
CA ALA A 71 -9.96 6.88 -5.41
C ALA A 71 -10.09 8.34 -4.99
N ILE A 72 -8.97 9.08 -4.97
CA ILE A 72 -8.95 10.51 -4.70
C ILE A 72 -9.75 11.27 -5.73
N ALA A 73 -9.52 11.07 -7.03
CA ALA A 73 -10.29 11.74 -8.08
C ALA A 73 -11.80 11.55 -7.90
N SER A 74 -12.22 10.30 -7.62
CA SER A 74 -13.63 9.97 -7.38
C SER A 74 -14.23 10.63 -6.14
N LEU A 75 -13.44 10.95 -5.09
CA LEU A 75 -13.94 11.70 -3.93
C LEU A 75 -14.29 13.16 -4.29
N PHE A 76 -13.59 13.73 -5.27
CA PHE A 76 -13.82 15.11 -5.72
C PHE A 76 -14.77 15.18 -6.94
N GLU A 77 -15.27 14.04 -7.41
CA GLU A 77 -16.30 13.96 -8.44
C GLU A 77 -17.70 13.94 -7.82
N GLY A 78 -18.53 14.94 -8.16
CA GLY A 78 -19.94 15.02 -7.76
C GLY A 78 -20.20 15.82 -6.48
N GLU A 79 -21.36 15.60 -5.87
CA GLU A 79 -21.87 16.34 -4.70
C GLU A 79 -21.67 15.58 -3.38
N GLN A 80 -20.48 15.01 -3.17
CA GLN A 80 -20.18 14.36 -1.88
C GLN A 80 -20.04 15.41 -0.77
N PRO A 81 -20.58 15.15 0.44
CA PRO A 81 -20.34 16.03 1.58
C PRO A 81 -18.84 16.18 1.86
N ILE A 82 -18.37 17.41 2.05
CA ILE A 82 -16.94 17.73 2.30
C ILE A 82 -16.37 16.90 3.46
N LEU A 83 -17.19 16.61 4.48
CA LEU A 83 -16.77 15.80 5.61
C LEU A 83 -16.46 14.35 5.19
N GLU A 84 -17.24 13.75 4.29
CA GLU A 84 -16.99 12.38 3.81
C GLU A 84 -15.75 12.34 2.91
N VAL A 85 -15.55 13.36 2.08
CA VAL A 85 -14.32 13.54 1.30
C VAL A 85 -13.10 13.60 2.21
N ALA A 86 -13.15 14.40 3.28
CA ALA A 86 -12.04 14.53 4.23
C ALA A 86 -11.72 13.20 4.94
N LYS A 87 -12.74 12.48 5.41
CA LYS A 87 -12.57 11.18 6.07
C LYS A 87 -11.89 10.16 5.17
N TRP A 88 -12.39 10.01 3.94
CA TRP A 88 -11.89 9.00 3.01
C TRP A 88 -10.52 9.35 2.45
N LYS A 89 -10.24 10.64 2.22
CA LYS A 89 -8.91 11.09 1.82
C LYS A 89 -7.85 10.65 2.81
N GLU A 90 -8.04 10.87 4.12
CA GLU A 90 -7.06 10.46 5.13
C GLU A 90 -6.90 8.93 5.19
N VAL A 91 -7.99 8.16 5.05
CA VAL A 91 -7.89 6.70 5.02
C VAL A 91 -7.10 6.22 3.79
N TYR A 92 -7.35 6.78 2.61
CA TYR A 92 -6.63 6.40 1.40
C TYR A 92 -5.15 6.76 1.44
N GLU A 93 -4.80 7.92 1.99
CA GLU A 93 -3.39 8.32 2.22
C GLU A 93 -2.67 7.35 3.15
N LEU A 94 -3.35 6.89 4.22
CA LEU A 94 -2.77 5.89 5.12
C LEU A 94 -2.59 4.53 4.44
N LEU A 95 -3.52 4.12 3.57
CA LEU A 95 -3.41 2.84 2.84
C LEU A 95 -2.30 2.88 1.79
N GLU A 96 -2.18 3.97 1.02
CA GLU A 96 -1.08 4.16 0.06
C GLU A 96 0.29 4.18 0.78
N GLY A 97 0.38 4.84 1.94
CA GLY A 97 1.58 4.81 2.76
C GLY A 97 2.03 3.40 3.18
N VAL A 98 1.13 2.41 3.23
CA VAL A 98 1.52 1.01 3.50
C VAL A 98 2.28 0.41 2.31
N THR A 99 1.85 0.69 1.08
CA THR A 99 2.49 0.13 -0.11
C THR A 99 3.82 0.79 -0.40
N ASP A 100 3.94 2.10 -0.16
CA ASP A 100 5.22 2.84 -0.16
C ASP A 100 6.23 2.20 0.81
N ARG A 101 5.80 1.84 2.04
CA ARG A 101 6.69 1.13 2.98
C ARG A 101 7.10 -0.27 2.49
N CYS A 102 6.31 -0.93 1.65
CA CYS A 102 6.71 -2.21 1.07
C CYS A 102 7.78 -2.00 -0.02
N GLU A 103 7.64 -0.96 -0.84
CA GLU A 103 8.63 -0.55 -1.83
C GLU A 103 9.97 -0.16 -1.19
N ASP A 104 9.95 0.60 -0.09
CA ASP A 104 11.14 0.92 0.70
C ASP A 104 11.94 -0.33 1.09
N VAL A 105 11.25 -1.41 1.48
CA VAL A 105 11.90 -2.68 1.81
C VAL A 105 12.54 -3.30 0.57
N ALA A 106 11.85 -3.31 -0.58
CA ALA A 106 12.42 -3.79 -1.83
C ALA A 106 13.69 -3.00 -2.20
N ASN A 107 13.65 -1.67 -2.11
CA ASN A 107 14.79 -0.78 -2.38
C ASN A 107 16.00 -1.09 -1.47
N VAL A 108 15.77 -1.35 -0.19
CA VAL A 108 16.83 -1.77 0.75
C VAL A 108 17.38 -3.15 0.38
N VAL A 109 16.50 -4.11 0.05
CA VAL A 109 16.89 -5.46 -0.35
C VAL A 109 17.73 -5.44 -1.63
N GLU A 110 17.33 -4.71 -2.66
CA GLU A 110 18.11 -4.53 -3.89
C GLU A 110 19.48 -3.94 -3.60
N THR A 111 19.55 -2.93 -2.73
CA THR A 111 20.82 -2.30 -2.33
C THR A 111 21.76 -3.31 -1.64
N ILE A 112 21.21 -4.23 -0.84
CA ILE A 112 22.01 -5.30 -0.21
C ILE A 112 22.53 -6.26 -1.28
N VAL A 113 21.67 -6.74 -2.18
CA VAL A 113 22.05 -7.66 -3.27
C VAL A 113 23.17 -7.07 -4.11
N LEU A 114 23.06 -5.79 -4.50
CA LEU A 114 24.07 -5.10 -5.31
C LEU A 114 25.44 -5.01 -4.62
N LYS A 115 25.47 -4.92 -3.27
CA LYS A 115 26.73 -4.87 -2.50
C LYS A 115 27.38 -6.24 -2.32
N HIS A 116 26.62 -7.32 -2.50
CA HIS A 116 27.07 -8.70 -2.34
C HIS A 116 27.17 -9.48 -3.66
N SER A 117 27.03 -8.77 -4.80
CA SER A 117 27.20 -9.28 -6.16
C SER A 117 28.57 -8.96 -6.73
#